data_AF-A0A957KD70-F1
#
_entry.id   AF-A0A957KD70-F1
#
_cell.length_a   1.000
_cell.length_b   1.000
_cell.length_c   1.000
_cell.angle_alpha   90.00
_cell.angle_beta   90.00
_cell.angle_gamma   90.00
#
_symmetry.space_group_name_H-M   'P 1'
#
loop_
_entity.id
_entity.type
_entity.pdbx_description
1 polymer ?
#
loop_
_entity_poly.entity_id
_entity_poly.type
_entity_poly.pdbx_seq_one_letter_code
_entity_poly.pdbx_strand_id
1 'polypeptide(L)'
;MTLANLDEEMAITPNLLDYEMSYATFDWSAIRAQLAGLPGGAGLNIAYEAVDRHALGAKRDHTAFRFLDKDGNAADITYAELKQQTDCFANVLEGLGIAKGDRVFTLTGRLPALYIAAFG
;
A
#
# COMPACT_ATOMS: atom_id res chain seq x y z
N MET A 1 -8.82 -37.09 -13.41
CA MET A 1 -7.42 -36.78 -13.03
C MET A 1 -7.52 -35.90 -11.80
N THR A 2 -7.52 -36.54 -10.63
CA THR A 2 -7.89 -35.97 -9.34
C THR A 2 -6.72 -35.15 -8.80
N LEU A 3 -6.94 -33.88 -8.47
CA LEU A 3 -5.98 -32.91 -7.93
C LEU A 3 -5.53 -33.23 -6.49
N ALA A 4 -5.50 -34.50 -6.09
CA ALA A 4 -5.28 -34.91 -4.71
C ALA A 4 -3.80 -34.96 -4.27
N ASN A 5 -2.87 -34.41 -5.06
CA ASN A 5 -1.42 -34.51 -4.81
C ASN A 5 -0.68 -33.16 -4.94
N LEU A 6 -1.33 -32.03 -4.61
CA LEU A 6 -0.65 -30.72 -4.52
C LEU A 6 -0.53 -30.21 -3.07
N ASP A 7 -0.79 -31.06 -2.08
CA ASP A 7 -0.43 -30.82 -0.67
C ASP A 7 1.08 -31.05 -0.41
N GLU A 8 1.92 -30.82 -1.43
CA GLU A 8 3.35 -30.61 -1.21
C GLU A 8 3.53 -29.24 -0.54
N GLU A 9 4.08 -29.26 0.67
CA GLU A 9 4.42 -28.11 1.52
C GLU A 9 4.92 -26.90 0.72
N MET A 10 4.02 -25.96 0.41
CA MET A 10 4.42 -24.69 -0.17
C MET A 10 5.22 -23.89 0.86
N ALA A 11 6.44 -23.49 0.51
CA ALA A 11 7.33 -22.70 1.38
C ALA A 11 6.70 -21.38 1.87
N ILE A 12 5.66 -20.90 1.18
CA ILE A 12 4.86 -19.73 1.55
C ILE A 12 3.39 -20.12 1.44
N THR A 13 2.65 -19.98 2.54
CA THR A 13 1.20 -20.16 2.55
C THR A 13 0.54 -19.12 1.64
N PRO A 14 -0.28 -19.54 0.66
CA PRO A 14 -1.00 -18.61 -0.19
C PRO A 14 -2.11 -17.89 0.59
N ASN A 15 -2.44 -16.66 0.16
CA ASN A 15 -3.51 -15.87 0.78
C ASN A 15 -4.91 -16.43 0.52
N LEU A 16 -5.09 -17.23 -0.55
CA LEU A 16 -6.35 -17.88 -0.90
C LEU A 16 -6.19 -19.39 -0.73
N LEU A 17 -6.73 -19.93 0.37
CA LEU A 17 -6.61 -21.34 0.72
C LEU A 17 -7.78 -22.17 0.20
N ASP A 18 -9.00 -21.65 0.32
CA ASP A 18 -10.22 -22.31 -0.15
C ASP A 18 -11.09 -21.26 -0.84
N TYR A 19 -11.21 -21.38 -2.16
CA TYR A 19 -12.00 -20.45 -2.97
C TYR A 19 -13.50 -20.57 -2.69
N GLU A 20 -14.02 -21.79 -2.62
CA GLU A 20 -15.46 -22.04 -2.44
C GLU A 20 -15.94 -21.50 -1.09
N MET A 21 -15.16 -21.76 -0.03
CA MET A 21 -15.46 -21.22 1.29
C MET A 21 -15.30 -19.69 1.33
N SER A 22 -14.23 -19.14 0.75
CA SER A 22 -14.03 -17.68 0.70
C SER A 22 -15.16 -16.97 -0.03
N TYR A 23 -15.66 -17.56 -1.11
CA TYR A 23 -16.81 -17.05 -1.87
C TYR A 23 -18.11 -17.15 -1.07
N ALA A 24 -18.40 -18.31 -0.47
CA ALA A 24 -19.63 -18.55 0.28
C ALA A 24 -19.75 -17.71 1.56
N THR A 25 -18.63 -17.29 2.14
CA THR A 25 -18.56 -16.55 3.41
C THR A 25 -18.21 -15.08 3.26
N PHE A 26 -18.05 -14.60 2.02
CA PHE A 26 -17.67 -13.21 1.76
C PHE A 26 -18.70 -12.21 2.30
N ASP A 27 -18.20 -11.17 2.98
CA ASP A 27 -19.01 -10.05 3.45
C ASP A 27 -18.23 -8.72 3.36
N TRP A 28 -18.85 -7.73 2.72
CA TRP A 28 -18.30 -6.38 2.60
C TRP A 28 -18.07 -5.71 3.96
N SER A 29 -18.91 -6.00 4.96
CA SER A 29 -18.75 -5.41 6.29
C SER A 29 -17.48 -5.93 6.97
N ALA A 30 -17.16 -7.21 6.79
CA ALA A 30 -15.92 -7.82 7.25
C ALA A 30 -14.69 -7.21 6.56
N ILE A 31 -14.75 -6.95 5.25
CA ILE A 31 -13.67 -6.26 4.53
C ILE A 31 -13.49 -4.83 5.04
N ARG A 32 -14.59 -4.10 5.25
CA ARG A 32 -14.53 -2.74 5.79
C ARG A 32 -13.86 -2.70 7.16
N ALA A 33 -14.08 -3.71 8.01
CA ALA A 33 -13.48 -3.81 9.33
C ALA A 33 -11.95 -4.05 9.30
N GLN A 34 -11.38 -4.46 8.16
CA GLN A 34 -9.94 -4.62 7.97
C GLN A 34 -9.21 -3.31 7.65
N LEU A 35 -9.94 -2.27 7.21
CA LEU A 35 -9.39 -0.94 6.96
C LEU A 35 -9.23 -0.20 8.29
N ALA A 36 -8.12 0.53 8.46
CA ALA A 36 -7.88 1.28 9.68
C ALA A 36 -8.85 2.47 9.83
N GLY A 37 -9.18 3.11 8.71
CA GLY A 37 -9.84 4.41 8.68
C GLY A 37 -8.95 5.52 9.24
N LEU A 38 -9.34 6.76 8.97
CA LEU A 38 -8.72 7.90 9.64
C LEU A 38 -9.14 7.92 11.13
N PRO A 39 -8.25 8.35 12.04
CA PRO A 39 -8.55 8.46 13.47
C PRO A 39 -9.83 9.25 13.74
N GLY A 40 -10.57 8.84 14.77
CA GLY A 40 -11.81 9.50 15.17
C GLY A 40 -12.97 9.34 14.18
N GLY A 41 -12.87 8.42 13.21
CA GLY A 41 -13.91 8.20 12.22
C GLY A 41 -13.98 9.28 11.14
N ALA A 42 -12.88 10.01 10.91
CA ALA A 42 -12.80 11.12 9.95
C ALA A 42 -12.87 10.69 8.46
N GLY A 43 -13.13 9.41 8.19
CA GLY A 43 -13.29 8.86 6.85
C GLY A 43 -12.16 7.91 6.47
N LEU A 44 -11.84 7.89 5.17
CA LEU A 44 -10.83 7.00 4.60
C LEU A 44 -9.88 7.82 3.73
N ASN A 45 -8.59 7.53 3.82
CA ASN A 45 -7.55 8.09 2.97
C ASN A 45 -6.64 6.94 2.50
N ILE A 46 -6.41 6.84 1.19
CA ILE A 46 -5.65 5.74 0.60
C ILE A 46 -4.17 5.76 1.01
N ALA A 47 -3.56 6.94 1.17
CA ALA A 47 -2.19 7.09 1.63
C ALA A 47 -2.07 6.65 3.09
N TYR A 48 -3.05 7.00 3.92
CA TYR A 48 -3.08 6.54 5.31
C TYR A 48 -3.13 5.02 5.42
N GLU A 49 -3.99 4.37 4.62
CA GLU A 49 -4.11 2.90 4.59
C GLU A 49 -2.88 2.23 3.98
N ALA A 50 -2.25 2.83 2.97
CA ALA A 50 -1.13 2.21 2.28
C ALA A 50 0.22 2.47 2.96
N VAL A 51 0.36 3.61 3.66
CA VAL A 51 1.64 4.13 4.16
C VAL A 51 1.58 4.43 5.65
N ASP A 52 0.77 5.40 6.07
CA ASP A 52 0.85 5.98 7.41
C ASP A 52 0.59 4.97 8.52
N ARG A 53 -0.45 4.14 8.39
CA ARG A 53 -0.77 3.15 9.43
C ARG A 53 0.37 2.16 9.66
N HIS A 54 1.19 1.91 8.64
CA HIS A 54 2.37 1.06 8.74
C HIS A 54 3.56 1.83 9.29
N ALA A 55 3.78 3.06 8.83
CA ALA A 55 4.84 3.95 9.28
C ALA A 55 4.72 4.34 10.77
N LEU A 56 3.49 4.43 11.28
CA LEU A 56 3.17 4.74 12.68
C LEU A 56 3.10 3.49 13.56
N GLY A 57 3.20 2.29 12.98
CA GLY A 57 3.09 1.02 13.68
C GLY A 57 4.41 0.26 13.77
N ALA A 58 4.32 -1.03 14.09
CA ALA A 58 5.49 -1.92 14.21
C ALA A 58 6.25 -2.14 12.89
N LYS A 59 5.67 -1.77 11.75
CA LYS A 59 6.29 -1.90 10.42
C LYS A 59 7.05 -0.63 9.99
N ARG A 60 7.23 0.34 10.89
CA ARG A 60 7.92 1.61 10.61
C ARG A 60 9.20 1.46 9.77
N ASP A 61 10.10 0.58 10.22
CA ASP A 61 11.42 0.38 9.61
C ASP A 61 11.43 -0.78 8.59
N HIS A 62 10.28 -1.38 8.31
CA HIS A 62 10.16 -2.39 7.26
C HIS A 62 10.25 -1.71 5.88
N THR A 63 11.03 -2.29 4.97
CA THR A 63 11.07 -1.89 3.55
C THR A 63 9.68 -1.92 2.93
N ALA A 64 9.12 -0.76 2.59
CA ALA A 64 7.85 -0.63 1.89
C ALA A 64 8.02 -0.88 0.39
N PHE A 65 9.10 -0.35 -0.19
CA PHE A 65 9.44 -0.54 -1.59
C PHE A 65 10.92 -0.89 -1.76
N ARG A 66 11.19 -1.78 -2.72
CA ARG A 66 12.52 -2.03 -3.28
C ARG A 66 12.49 -1.71 -4.76
N PHE A 67 13.25 -0.70 -5.17
CA PHE A 67 13.39 -0.30 -6.56
C PHE A 67 14.66 -0.88 -7.13
N LEU A 68 14.55 -1.54 -8.28
CA LEU A 68 15.68 -2.08 -9.01
C LEU A 68 15.87 -1.23 -10.27
N ASP A 69 17.06 -0.67 -10.43
CA ASP A 69 17.41 0.01 -11.66
C ASP A 69 17.84 -0.98 -12.77
N LYS A 70 18.09 -0.45 -13.96
CA LYS A 70 18.50 -1.25 -15.13
C LYS A 70 19.86 -1.93 -14.98
N ASP A 71 20.69 -1.41 -14.08
CA ASP A 71 22.06 -1.87 -13.82
C ASP A 71 22.08 -2.86 -12.63
N GLY A 72 20.91 -3.16 -12.04
CA GLY A 72 20.74 -4.11 -10.94
C GLY A 72 20.95 -3.50 -9.56
N ASN A 73 21.12 -2.17 -9.45
CA ASN A 73 21.21 -1.52 -8.14
C ASN A 73 19.84 -1.49 -7.49
N ALA A 74 19.82 -1.76 -6.18
CA ALA A 74 18.62 -1.71 -5.37
C ALA A 74 18.59 -0.44 -4.50
N ALA A 75 17.44 0.23 -4.49
CA ALA A 75 17.13 1.27 -3.52
C ALA A 75 15.91 0.84 -2.71
N ASP A 76 16.12 0.68 -1.40
CA ASP A 76 15.06 0.34 -0.46
C ASP A 76 14.54 1.61 0.21
N ILE A 77 13.23 1.67 0.39
CA ILE A 77 12.55 2.75 1.11
C ILE A 77 11.66 2.10 2.17
N THR A 78 11.90 2.42 3.43
CA THR A 78 11.08 1.99 4.57
C THR A 78 9.73 2.70 4.60
N TYR A 79 8.76 2.18 5.37
CA TYR A 79 7.49 2.89 5.56
C TYR A 79 7.68 4.29 6.19
N ALA A 80 8.62 4.45 7.11
CA ALA A 80 8.95 5.74 7.71
C ALA A 80 9.45 6.75 6.66
N GLU A 81 10.39 6.35 5.82
CA GLU A 81 10.95 7.20 4.77
C GLU A 81 9.94 7.50 3.67
N LEU A 82 9.09 6.52 3.33
CA LEU A 82 8.01 6.73 2.37
C LEU A 82 7.02 7.77 2.90
N LYS A 83 6.58 7.63 4.16
CA LYS A 83 5.70 8.61 4.81
C LYS A 83 6.31 10.02 4.79
N GLN A 84 7.57 10.15 5.16
CA GLN A 84 8.23 11.45 5.17
C GLN A 84 8.22 12.11 3.78
N GLN A 85 8.48 11.33 2.73
CA GLN A 85 8.51 11.83 1.36
C GLN A 85 7.10 12.17 0.83
N THR A 86 6.09 11.36 1.13
CA THR A 86 4.70 11.63 0.74
C THR A 86 4.15 12.85 1.48
N ASP A 87 4.39 12.98 2.78
CA ASP A 87 4.00 14.15 3.56
C ASP A 87 4.64 15.43 3.01
N CYS A 88 5.92 15.36 2.64
CA CYS A 88 6.64 16.48 2.03
C CYS A 88 6.00 16.90 0.69
N PHE A 89 5.66 15.93 -0.16
CA PHE A 89 5.01 16.22 -1.44
C PHE A 89 3.60 16.78 -1.26
N ALA A 90 2.81 16.23 -0.33
CA ALA A 90 1.49 16.73 0.03
C ALA A 90 1.53 18.21 0.43
N ASN A 91 2.51 18.58 1.27
CA ASN A 91 2.71 19.97 1.70
C ASN A 91 3.08 20.90 0.52
N VAL A 92 3.83 20.40 -0.47
CA VAL A 92 4.12 21.16 -1.69
C VAL A 92 2.84 21.40 -2.49
N LEU A 93 1.99 20.39 -2.66
CA LEU A 93 0.71 20.53 -3.35
C LEU A 93 -0.20 21.54 -2.63
N GLU A 94 -0.29 21.46 -1.31
CA GLU A 94 -1.03 22.42 -0.49
C GLU A 94 -0.47 23.85 -0.66
N GLY A 95 0.85 24.00 -0.66
CA GLY A 95 1.53 25.29 -0.89
C GLY A 95 1.29 25.86 -2.29
N LEU A 96 0.99 25.02 -3.28
CA LEU A 96 0.58 25.42 -4.63
C LEU A 96 -0.94 25.69 -4.75
N GLY A 97 -1.68 25.56 -3.65
CA GLY A 97 -3.12 25.82 -3.59
C GLY A 97 -3.99 24.67 -4.11
N ILE A 98 -3.43 23.46 -4.26
CA ILE A 98 -4.19 22.28 -4.65
C ILE A 98 -5.06 21.83 -3.48
N ALA A 99 -6.35 21.62 -3.75
CA ALA A 99 -7.33 21.23 -2.76
C ALA A 99 -7.97 19.88 -3.08
N LYS A 100 -8.67 19.31 -2.09
CA LYS A 100 -9.44 18.08 -2.28
C LYS A 100 -10.44 18.24 -3.42
N GLY A 101 -10.36 17.36 -4.41
CA GLY A 101 -11.21 17.37 -5.61
C GLY A 101 -10.49 17.88 -6.85
N ASP A 102 -9.33 18.51 -6.69
CA ASP A 102 -8.46 18.88 -7.80
C ASP A 102 -7.80 17.64 -8.43
N ARG A 103 -7.33 17.82 -9.66
CA ARG A 103 -6.73 16.74 -10.47
C ARG A 103 -5.27 17.04 -10.67
N VAL A 104 -4.42 16.11 -10.25
CA VAL A 104 -2.98 16.13 -10.48
C VAL A 104 -2.64 15.01 -11.44
N PHE A 105 -1.85 15.32 -12.47
CA PHE A 105 -1.38 14.33 -13.44
C PHE A 105 0.11 14.10 -13.24
N THR A 106 0.50 12.84 -13.13
CA THR A 106 1.91 12.43 -12.98
C THR A 106 2.37 11.76 -14.27
N LEU A 107 3.46 12.27 -14.86
CA LEU A 107 4.11 11.67 -16.03
C LEU A 107 5.56 11.33 -15.68
N THR A 108 5.77 10.14 -15.14
CA THR A 108 7.09 9.67 -14.68
C THR A 108 7.28 8.19 -15.04
N GLY A 109 8.55 7.73 -14.99
CA GLY A 109 8.86 6.31 -15.13
C GLY A 109 8.50 5.49 -13.88
N ARG A 110 8.85 4.20 -13.87
CA ARG A 110 8.70 3.32 -12.69
C ARG A 110 9.82 3.57 -11.67
N LEU A 111 9.71 4.70 -10.98
CA LEU A 111 10.68 5.20 -9.99
C LEU A 111 9.97 5.61 -8.69
N PRO A 112 10.68 5.76 -7.54
CA PRO A 112 10.06 6.09 -6.26
C PRO A 112 9.10 7.28 -6.29
N ALA A 113 9.47 8.34 -7.02
CA ALA A 113 8.66 9.56 -7.10
C ALA A 113 7.26 9.33 -7.71
N LEU A 114 7.04 8.27 -8.49
CA LEU A 114 5.70 7.91 -8.97
C LEU A 114 4.77 7.59 -7.79
N TYR A 115 5.24 6.81 -6.83
CA TYR A 115 4.45 6.40 -5.66
C TYR A 115 4.37 7.51 -4.62
N ILE A 116 5.45 8.28 -4.47
CA ILE A 116 5.44 9.48 -3.62
C ILE A 116 4.39 10.47 -4.12
N ALA A 117 4.31 10.71 -5.43
CA ALA A 117 3.32 11.59 -6.01
C ALA A 117 1.89 11.04 -5.97
N ALA A 118 1.71 9.72 -5.94
CA ALA A 118 0.39 9.11 -5.86
C ALA A 118 -0.20 9.12 -4.43
N PHE A 119 0.66 9.12 -3.40
CA PHE A 119 0.26 9.08 -2.00
C PHE A 119 0.41 10.42 -1.25
N GLY A 120 1.20 11.37 -1.74
CA GLY A 120 1.24 12.74 -1.23
C GLY A 120 0.15 13.61 -1.84
#